data_AF-A0A9E0LTA1-F1
#
_entry.id   AF-A0A9E0LTA1-F1
#
_cell.length_a   1.000
_cell.length_b   1.000
_cell.length_c   1.000
_cell.angle_alpha   90.00
_cell.angle_beta   90.00
_cell.angle_gamma   90.00
#
_symmetry.space_group_name_H-M   'P 1'
#
loop_
_entity.id
_entity.type
_entity.pdbx_description
1 polymer ?
#
loop_
_entity_poly.entity_id
_entity_poly.type
_entity_poly.pdbx_seq_one_letter_code
_entity_poly.pdbx_strand_id
1 'polypeptide(L)'
;MKDSLDLERLLVPLAIAATFSVAASFSLPAVAFAASFRGLGVLPGGEYPYSKALDISADGSVVVGESLSANGLEAFRWSASTGMVGLGNLGGVESFSSALGVSADGLVVVGGSSSPQSGSRSEAFRWTAATGMVGLGALPGGEEYSSAASGVSGDGSVATGSSTSDLSPTWGEAFRWTEVTGLVGLGVLPGSEIPTTVPERISADGTVVVGWAFTENGREAFRWSEADGLVGLGDLPAGNFDSWARGVSAEGSVIVGSALNPGPTSFLWAAATGLVDLGRPPGGNSSSAWGVSADGLVVVGDAGVAGERVPAIWDESHGMRNLVDVLVDLGLASDMAGWDLELAKAVSADGLTVVGWGYNASGGQEAWIANLGQPSLVEIPTVSRAALIVFGALLATVALVTLRLR
;
A
#
# COMPACT_ATOMS: atom_id res chain seq x y z
N MET A 1 -22.79 68.63 40.37
CA MET A 1 -21.65 69.55 40.17
C MET A 1 -20.49 68.71 39.67
N LYS A 2 -20.14 68.92 38.39
CA LYS A 2 -18.80 68.79 37.74
C LYS A 2 -18.06 67.44 37.86
N ASP A 3 -17.55 66.78 36.82
CA ASP A 3 -17.24 67.10 35.42
C ASP A 3 -17.25 65.74 34.67
N SER A 4 -18.00 65.54 33.57
CA SER A 4 -17.60 65.73 32.17
C SER A 4 -16.17 65.33 31.82
N LEU A 5 -16.00 64.18 31.17
CA LEU A 5 -14.92 63.96 30.20
C LEU A 5 -15.46 63.15 29.02
N ASP A 6 -15.53 63.86 27.90
CA ASP A 6 -15.93 63.43 26.58
C ASP A 6 -15.06 62.31 26.03
N LEU A 7 -15.70 61.33 25.40
CA LEU A 7 -15.10 60.47 24.38
C LEU A 7 -16.15 60.20 23.27
N GLU A 8 -16.67 61.29 22.69
CA GLU A 8 -17.11 61.24 21.30
C GLU A 8 -15.87 61.12 20.40
N ARG A 9 -15.66 59.95 19.79
CA ARG A 9 -15.06 59.70 18.46
C ARG A 9 -14.51 58.27 18.38
N LEU A 10 -15.32 57.34 17.88
CA LEU A 10 -14.96 56.36 16.82
C LEU A 10 -16.17 55.43 16.56
N LEU A 11 -17.23 55.95 15.95
CA LEU A 11 -18.22 55.11 15.27
C LEU A 11 -17.73 54.91 13.84
N VAL A 12 -17.03 53.80 13.59
CA VAL A 12 -16.82 53.28 12.23
C VAL A 12 -18.02 52.39 11.93
N PRO A 13 -18.86 52.68 10.91
CA PRO A 13 -19.83 51.70 10.45
C PRO A 13 -19.09 50.63 9.65
N LEU A 14 -19.01 49.41 10.20
CA LEU A 14 -18.57 48.22 9.46
C LEU A 14 -19.69 47.88 8.46
N ALA A 15 -19.57 48.37 7.23
CA ALA A 15 -20.43 47.96 6.12
C ALA A 15 -20.06 46.54 5.71
N ILE A 16 -20.85 45.55 6.16
CA ILE A 16 -20.77 44.18 5.63
C ILE A 16 -21.45 44.18 4.26
N ALA A 17 -20.66 44.28 3.20
CA ALA A 17 -21.13 44.03 1.84
C ALA A 17 -21.34 42.52 1.68
N ALA A 18 -22.59 42.07 1.75
CA ALA A 18 -22.96 40.70 1.39
C ALA A 18 -22.99 40.59 -0.15
N THR A 19 -21.90 40.11 -0.76
CA THR A 19 -21.90 39.70 -2.15
C THR A 19 -22.60 38.34 -2.27
N PHE A 20 -23.83 38.33 -2.80
CA PHE A 20 -24.49 37.10 -3.25
C PHE A 20 -23.77 36.60 -4.50
N SER A 21 -22.89 35.62 -4.34
CA SER A 21 -22.36 34.86 -5.47
C SER A 21 -23.38 33.78 -5.83
N VAL A 22 -24.11 33.97 -6.93
CA VAL A 22 -24.91 32.90 -7.53
C VAL A 22 -23.93 31.91 -8.14
N ALA A 23 -23.61 30.84 -7.40
CA ALA A 23 -22.88 29.72 -7.96
C ALA A 23 -23.84 28.95 -8.88
N ALA A 24 -23.68 29.10 -10.19
CA ALA A 24 -24.34 28.23 -11.16
C ALA A 24 -23.81 26.81 -10.97
N SER A 25 -24.69 25.89 -10.57
CA SER A 25 -24.38 24.46 -10.48
C SER A 25 -24.28 23.89 -11.89
N PHE A 26 -23.07 23.68 -12.38
CA PHE A 26 -22.86 22.87 -13.58
C PHE A 26 -22.78 21.40 -13.16
N SER A 27 -23.82 20.62 -13.48
CA SER A 27 -23.78 19.16 -13.42
C SER A 27 -23.00 18.68 -14.64
N LEU A 28 -21.79 18.15 -14.42
CA LEU A 28 -21.08 17.37 -15.44
C LEU A 28 -21.68 15.96 -15.43
N PRO A 29 -21.94 15.34 -16.60
CA PRO A 29 -22.36 13.95 -16.63
C PRO A 29 -21.25 13.09 -16.00
N ALA A 30 -21.56 12.42 -14.90
CA ALA A 30 -20.68 11.43 -14.31
C ALA A 30 -20.59 10.23 -15.27
N VAL A 31 -19.38 9.94 -15.76
CA VAL A 31 -19.13 8.72 -16.51
C VAL A 31 -18.91 7.62 -15.49
N ALA A 32 -19.91 6.76 -15.31
CA ALA A 32 -19.71 5.52 -14.55
C ALA A 32 -18.72 4.64 -15.32
N PHE A 33 -17.58 4.33 -14.70
CA PHE A 33 -16.70 3.29 -15.21
C PHE A 33 -17.28 1.93 -14.81
N ALA A 34 -17.53 1.09 -15.81
CA ALA A 34 -17.98 -0.27 -15.59
C ALA A 34 -16.89 -1.07 -14.86
N ALA A 35 -17.29 -1.91 -13.91
CA ALA A 35 -16.39 -2.89 -13.31
C ALA A 35 -15.84 -3.81 -14.42
N SER A 36 -14.64 -4.34 -14.21
CA SER A 36 -14.00 -5.24 -15.17
C SER A 36 -13.04 -6.20 -14.49
N PHE A 37 -12.81 -7.35 -15.11
CA PHE A 37 -11.81 -8.33 -14.69
C PHE A 37 -11.07 -8.86 -15.92
N ARG A 38 -9.75 -9.05 -15.82
CA ARG A 38 -8.95 -9.78 -16.82
C ARG A 38 -7.69 -10.39 -16.24
N GLY A 39 -7.29 -11.52 -16.81
CA GLY A 39 -5.92 -12.02 -16.69
C GLY A 39 -4.92 -11.11 -17.43
N LEU A 40 -3.69 -11.05 -16.93
CA LEU A 40 -2.60 -10.28 -17.53
C LEU A 40 -1.77 -11.09 -18.53
N GLY A 41 -1.99 -12.41 -18.61
CA GLY A 41 -1.20 -13.36 -19.36
C GLY A 41 0.10 -13.73 -18.66
N VAL A 42 1.01 -14.31 -19.44
CA VAL A 42 2.35 -14.73 -19.03
C VAL A 42 3.37 -14.27 -20.07
N LEU A 43 4.64 -14.18 -19.68
CA LEU A 43 5.73 -14.01 -20.62
C LEU A 43 5.87 -15.23 -21.55
N PRO A 44 6.22 -15.02 -22.83
CA PRO A 44 6.38 -16.12 -23.76
C PRO A 44 7.62 -16.98 -23.42
N GLY A 45 7.52 -18.28 -23.72
CA GLY A 45 8.64 -19.21 -23.65
C GLY A 45 8.91 -19.83 -22.27
N GLY A 46 8.11 -19.50 -21.25
CA GLY A 46 8.15 -20.22 -19.97
C GLY A 46 7.73 -21.68 -20.10
N GLU A 47 8.29 -22.56 -19.25
CA GLU A 47 8.02 -24.00 -19.27
C GLU A 47 6.55 -24.34 -18.94
N TYR A 48 5.88 -23.48 -18.18
CA TYR A 48 4.47 -23.55 -17.83
C TYR A 48 3.94 -22.14 -17.55
N PRO A 49 2.61 -21.91 -17.65
CA PRO A 49 2.02 -20.60 -17.36
C PRO A 49 2.22 -20.25 -15.87
N TYR A 50 2.97 -19.18 -15.62
CA TYR A 50 3.21 -18.62 -14.30
C TYR A 50 3.38 -17.10 -14.41
N SER A 51 2.53 -16.34 -13.74
CA SER A 51 2.73 -14.92 -13.47
C SER A 51 2.08 -14.48 -12.16
N LYS A 52 2.68 -13.48 -11.49
CA LYS A 52 2.14 -12.84 -10.29
C LYS A 52 2.25 -11.33 -10.39
N ALA A 53 1.15 -10.62 -10.16
CA ALA A 53 1.18 -9.17 -9.96
C ALA A 53 1.57 -8.86 -8.52
N LEU A 54 2.63 -8.09 -8.34
CA LEU A 54 3.20 -7.77 -7.04
C LEU A 54 2.95 -6.33 -6.60
N ASP A 55 2.80 -5.40 -7.55
CA ASP A 55 2.47 -3.99 -7.28
C ASP A 55 1.79 -3.30 -8.48
N ILE A 56 1.16 -2.15 -8.24
CA ILE A 56 0.41 -1.37 -9.23
C ILE A 56 0.63 0.15 -9.07
N SER A 57 0.69 0.88 -10.19
CA SER A 57 0.76 2.35 -10.19
C SER A 57 -0.48 3.00 -9.56
N ALA A 58 -0.33 4.26 -9.15
CA ALA A 58 -1.38 4.99 -8.43
C ALA A 58 -2.69 5.09 -9.22
N ASP A 59 -2.61 5.23 -10.54
CA ASP A 59 -3.73 5.31 -11.46
C ASP A 59 -4.27 3.94 -11.93
N GLY A 60 -3.69 2.85 -11.46
CA GLY A 60 -4.07 1.49 -11.83
C GLY A 60 -3.68 1.05 -13.24
N SER A 61 -2.87 1.83 -13.97
CA SER A 61 -2.59 1.58 -15.41
C SER A 61 -1.36 0.70 -15.67
N VAL A 62 -0.45 0.61 -14.71
CA VAL A 62 0.81 -0.15 -14.81
C VAL A 62 0.88 -1.17 -13.69
N VAL A 63 1.10 -2.43 -14.04
CA VAL A 63 1.27 -3.53 -13.09
C VAL A 63 2.68 -4.09 -13.22
N VAL A 64 3.33 -4.39 -12.11
CA VAL A 64 4.65 -5.06 -12.11
C VAL A 64 4.60 -6.34 -11.30
N GLY A 65 5.55 -7.22 -11.56
CA GLY A 65 5.66 -8.48 -10.84
C GLY A 65 6.68 -9.40 -11.48
N GLU A 66 6.40 -10.69 -11.44
CA GLU A 66 7.25 -11.74 -11.99
C GLU A 66 6.46 -12.72 -12.84
N SER A 67 7.10 -13.26 -13.88
CA SER A 67 6.53 -14.27 -14.77
C SER A 67 7.63 -15.22 -15.24
N LEU A 68 7.28 -16.47 -15.52
CA LEU A 68 8.24 -17.42 -16.09
C LEU A 68 8.41 -17.11 -17.59
N SER A 69 9.66 -16.94 -18.04
CA SER A 69 10.04 -16.75 -19.44
C SER A 69 11.01 -17.85 -19.90
N ALA A 70 11.45 -17.80 -21.16
CA ALA A 70 12.48 -18.70 -21.67
C ALA A 70 13.82 -18.61 -20.91
N ASN A 71 14.04 -17.53 -20.15
CA ASN A 71 15.25 -17.29 -19.38
C ASN A 71 15.10 -17.61 -17.89
N GLY A 72 13.98 -18.19 -17.46
CA GLY A 72 13.67 -18.39 -16.03
C GLY A 72 12.68 -17.36 -15.51
N LEU A 73 12.66 -17.15 -14.19
CA LEU A 73 11.75 -16.21 -13.55
C LEU A 73 12.18 -14.77 -13.88
N GLU A 74 11.31 -13.98 -14.48
CA GLU A 74 11.65 -12.66 -15.00
C GLU A 74 10.68 -11.60 -14.51
N ALA A 75 11.23 -10.48 -14.06
CA ALA A 75 10.49 -9.28 -13.71
C ALA A 75 9.73 -8.78 -14.95
N PHE A 76 8.46 -8.42 -14.79
CA PHE A 76 7.68 -7.83 -15.87
C PHE A 76 7.13 -6.47 -15.49
N ARG A 77 6.82 -5.70 -16.54
CA ARG A 77 5.93 -4.54 -16.50
C ARG A 77 4.81 -4.75 -17.51
N TRP A 78 3.58 -4.56 -17.08
CA TRP A 78 2.38 -4.73 -17.89
C TRP A 78 1.64 -3.39 -17.99
N SER A 79 1.09 -3.12 -19.18
CA SER A 79 0.08 -2.07 -19.39
C SER A 79 -0.93 -2.54 -20.43
N ALA A 80 -2.13 -1.96 -20.42
CA ALA A 80 -3.16 -2.32 -21.40
C ALA A 80 -2.72 -2.11 -22.86
N SER A 81 -1.84 -1.13 -23.12
CA SER A 81 -1.34 -0.84 -24.47
C SER A 81 -0.20 -1.74 -24.94
N THR A 82 0.57 -2.31 -24.02
CA THR A 82 1.79 -3.07 -24.35
C THR A 82 1.67 -4.57 -24.06
N GLY A 83 0.68 -4.98 -23.25
CA GLY A 83 0.68 -6.29 -22.63
C GLY A 83 1.85 -6.45 -21.65
N MET A 84 2.16 -7.70 -21.31
CA MET A 84 3.25 -8.07 -20.42
C MET A 84 4.60 -7.98 -21.15
N VAL A 85 5.53 -7.20 -20.62
CA VAL A 85 6.88 -7.02 -21.15
C VAL A 85 7.90 -7.38 -20.08
N GLY A 86 8.83 -8.28 -20.41
CA GLY A 86 9.93 -8.66 -19.53
C GLY A 86 10.96 -7.54 -19.40
N LEU A 87 11.52 -7.37 -18.20
CA LEU A 87 12.50 -6.34 -17.88
C LEU A 87 13.94 -6.85 -17.95
N GLY A 88 14.15 -8.14 -18.21
CA GLY A 88 15.46 -8.79 -18.16
C GLY A 88 15.98 -8.97 -16.73
N ASN A 89 17.30 -9.10 -16.61
CA ASN A 89 18.02 -9.26 -15.34
C ASN A 89 19.38 -8.51 -15.41
N LEU A 90 20.12 -8.46 -14.29
CA LEU A 90 21.44 -7.81 -14.19
C LEU A 90 22.60 -8.65 -14.75
N GLY A 91 22.32 -9.80 -15.37
CA GLY A 91 23.33 -10.67 -16.01
C GLY A 91 24.04 -11.62 -15.06
N GLY A 92 23.37 -12.08 -13.99
CA GLY A 92 23.89 -13.10 -13.07
C GLY A 92 24.06 -14.50 -13.69
N VAL A 93 24.69 -15.40 -12.93
CA VAL A 93 24.92 -16.79 -13.35
C VAL A 93 23.61 -17.59 -13.33
N GLU A 94 22.80 -17.37 -12.30
CA GLU A 94 21.40 -17.74 -12.31
C GLU A 94 20.61 -16.63 -13.01
N SER A 95 19.59 -16.99 -13.78
CA SER A 95 18.75 -16.01 -14.46
C SER A 95 17.44 -15.88 -13.70
N PHE A 96 17.41 -14.95 -12.75
CA PHE A 96 16.15 -14.53 -12.13
C PHE A 96 16.07 -13.01 -11.90
N SER A 97 14.86 -12.48 -12.00
CA SER A 97 14.50 -11.13 -11.53
C SER A 97 13.03 -11.10 -11.10
N SER A 98 12.71 -10.20 -10.16
CA SER A 98 11.34 -9.96 -9.69
C SER A 98 11.14 -8.47 -9.42
N ALA A 99 10.09 -7.88 -9.96
CA ALA A 99 9.72 -6.48 -9.69
C ALA A 99 8.75 -6.42 -8.51
N LEU A 100 9.17 -5.78 -7.43
CA LEU A 100 8.45 -5.76 -6.16
C LEU A 100 7.74 -4.44 -5.88
N GLY A 101 8.16 -3.34 -6.54
CA GLY A 101 7.55 -2.04 -6.37
C GLY A 101 7.56 -1.19 -7.65
N VAL A 102 6.55 -0.34 -7.80
CA VAL A 102 6.41 0.61 -8.91
C VAL A 102 5.99 2.00 -8.43
N SER A 103 6.60 3.03 -9.01
CA SER A 103 6.26 4.44 -8.75
C SER A 103 4.83 4.80 -9.20
N ALA A 104 4.31 5.93 -8.70
CA ALA A 104 2.92 6.32 -8.90
C ALA A 104 2.55 6.53 -10.38
N ASP A 105 3.51 6.96 -11.20
CA ASP A 105 3.35 7.16 -12.65
C ASP A 105 3.73 5.92 -13.49
N GLY A 106 4.19 4.85 -12.84
CA GLY A 106 4.58 3.62 -13.50
C GLY A 106 5.89 3.68 -14.29
N LEU A 107 6.74 4.69 -14.08
CA LEU A 107 7.97 4.91 -14.85
C LEU A 107 9.23 4.32 -14.19
N VAL A 108 9.25 4.25 -12.87
CA VAL A 108 10.32 3.62 -12.07
C VAL A 108 9.81 2.31 -11.47
N VAL A 109 10.58 1.24 -11.67
CA VAL A 109 10.32 -0.09 -11.12
C VAL A 109 11.53 -0.53 -10.29
N VAL A 110 11.30 -1.12 -9.12
CA VAL A 110 12.36 -1.66 -8.26
C VAL A 110 12.10 -3.12 -7.92
N GLY A 111 13.15 -3.82 -7.52
CA GLY A 111 13.04 -5.23 -7.19
C GLY A 111 14.38 -5.86 -6.86
N GLY A 112 14.45 -7.18 -7.04
CA GLY A 112 15.66 -7.97 -6.91
C GLY A 112 15.98 -8.73 -8.19
N SER A 113 17.26 -8.81 -8.54
CA SER A 113 17.76 -9.59 -9.67
C SER A 113 19.07 -10.28 -9.32
N SER A 114 19.27 -11.48 -9.84
CA SER A 114 20.60 -12.09 -9.96
C SER A 114 21.58 -11.15 -10.68
N SER A 115 22.82 -11.05 -10.20
CA SER A 115 23.91 -10.28 -10.81
C SER A 115 25.25 -11.04 -10.76
N PRO A 116 26.28 -10.64 -11.53
CA PRO A 116 27.59 -11.28 -11.48
C PRO A 116 28.24 -11.27 -10.08
N GLN A 117 27.90 -10.27 -9.27
CA GLN A 117 28.44 -10.08 -7.92
C GLN A 117 27.66 -10.86 -6.86
N SER A 118 26.35 -11.02 -7.03
CA SER A 118 25.48 -11.68 -6.04
C SER A 118 25.58 -13.20 -6.07
N GLY A 119 26.16 -13.80 -7.10
CA GLY A 119 26.19 -15.26 -7.26
C GLY A 119 24.78 -15.81 -7.44
N SER A 120 24.33 -16.69 -6.53
CA SER A 120 22.95 -17.19 -6.48
C SER A 120 22.00 -16.29 -5.65
N ARG A 121 22.50 -15.18 -5.12
CA ARG A 121 21.70 -14.21 -4.34
C ARG A 121 21.13 -13.12 -5.24
N SER A 122 20.34 -12.25 -4.64
CA SER A 122 19.77 -11.08 -5.32
C SER A 122 20.62 -9.84 -5.10
N GLU A 123 20.64 -8.96 -6.09
CA GLU A 123 21.00 -7.56 -5.99
C GLU A 123 19.75 -6.71 -6.26
N ALA A 124 19.53 -5.71 -5.41
CA ALA A 124 18.49 -4.72 -5.58
C ALA A 124 18.70 -3.97 -6.90
N PHE A 125 17.63 -3.75 -7.66
CA PHE A 125 17.71 -2.97 -8.89
C PHE A 125 16.72 -1.81 -8.89
N ARG A 126 17.03 -0.83 -9.74
CA ARG A 126 16.11 0.19 -10.23
C ARG A 126 16.08 0.15 -11.75
N TRP A 127 14.88 0.10 -12.31
CA TRP A 127 14.64 0.09 -13.74
C TRP A 127 13.91 1.35 -14.18
N THR A 128 14.33 1.89 -15.32
CA THR A 128 13.58 2.88 -16.10
C THR A 128 13.67 2.51 -17.57
N ALA A 129 12.75 3.01 -18.40
CA ALA A 129 12.82 2.80 -19.84
C ALA A 129 14.11 3.39 -20.48
N ALA A 130 14.69 4.43 -19.87
CA ALA A 130 15.88 5.10 -20.41
C ALA A 130 17.17 4.34 -20.09
N THR A 131 17.26 3.72 -18.91
CA THR A 131 18.50 3.09 -18.42
C THR A 131 18.47 1.57 -18.47
N GLY A 132 17.30 0.97 -18.64
CA GLY A 132 17.10 -0.45 -18.35
C GLY A 132 17.30 -0.73 -16.86
N MET A 133 17.60 -1.98 -16.53
CA MET A 133 17.83 -2.45 -15.17
C MET A 133 19.24 -2.04 -14.69
N VAL A 134 19.31 -1.32 -13.57
CA VAL A 134 20.56 -0.87 -12.95
C VAL A 134 20.62 -1.40 -11.53
N GLY A 135 21.70 -2.07 -11.17
CA GLY A 135 21.94 -2.56 -9.81
C GLY A 135 22.20 -1.41 -8.84
N LEU A 136 21.62 -1.50 -7.64
CA LEU A 136 21.81 -0.54 -6.55
C LEU A 136 22.99 -0.91 -5.64
N GLY A 137 23.55 -2.10 -5.81
CA GLY A 137 24.57 -2.68 -4.95
C GLY A 137 24.04 -3.25 -3.64
N ALA A 138 24.93 -3.45 -2.68
CA ALA A 138 24.63 -3.94 -1.34
C ALA A 138 25.28 -3.03 -0.28
N LEU A 139 24.75 -3.05 0.94
CA LEU A 139 25.40 -2.40 2.08
C LEU A 139 26.77 -3.05 2.35
N PRO A 140 27.76 -2.29 2.83
CA PRO A 140 29.06 -2.84 3.18
C PRO A 140 28.97 -3.75 4.41
N GLY A 141 29.89 -4.72 4.49
CA GLY A 141 30.08 -5.52 5.70
C GLY A 141 29.29 -6.83 5.81
N GLY A 142 28.37 -7.06 4.88
CA GLY A 142 27.65 -8.34 4.80
C GLY A 142 28.58 -9.52 4.56
N GLU A 143 28.25 -10.70 5.12
CA GLU A 143 28.98 -11.94 4.82
C GLU A 143 28.90 -12.30 3.33
N GLU A 144 27.84 -11.84 2.68
CA GLU A 144 27.54 -12.10 1.27
C GLU A 144 27.04 -10.83 0.58
N TYR A 145 27.25 -10.75 -0.73
CA TYR A 145 26.73 -9.66 -1.55
C TYR A 145 25.24 -9.90 -1.84
N SER A 146 24.37 -9.33 -1.01
CA SER A 146 22.93 -9.57 -1.08
C SER A 146 22.13 -8.31 -0.79
N SER A 147 21.21 -7.97 -1.68
CA SER A 147 20.21 -6.92 -1.50
C SER A 147 18.97 -7.17 -2.33
N ALA A 148 17.83 -6.63 -1.91
CA ALA A 148 16.62 -6.59 -2.70
C ALA A 148 15.81 -5.34 -2.34
N ALA A 149 15.33 -4.60 -3.34
CA ALA A 149 14.41 -3.48 -3.13
C ALA A 149 12.96 -3.99 -3.09
N SER A 150 12.22 -3.61 -2.06
CA SER A 150 10.82 -4.00 -1.83
C SER A 150 9.82 -2.88 -2.10
N GLY A 151 10.27 -1.62 -2.09
CA GLY A 151 9.37 -0.47 -2.29
C GLY A 151 10.05 0.73 -2.94
N VAL A 152 9.25 1.59 -3.55
CA VAL A 152 9.69 2.84 -4.18
C VAL A 152 8.67 3.95 -3.90
N SER A 153 9.13 5.19 -3.71
CA SER A 153 8.27 6.36 -3.53
C SER A 153 7.46 6.67 -4.79
N GLY A 154 6.41 7.48 -4.63
CA GLY A 154 5.49 7.84 -5.72
C GLY A 154 6.19 8.56 -6.88
N ASP A 155 7.20 9.37 -6.59
CA ASP A 155 8.04 10.06 -7.57
C ASP A 155 9.23 9.24 -8.09
N GLY A 156 9.42 8.01 -7.58
CA GLY A 156 10.50 7.14 -8.01
C GLY A 156 11.90 7.52 -7.52
N SER A 157 12.02 8.48 -6.59
CA SER A 157 13.30 9.03 -6.12
C SER A 157 13.90 8.29 -4.91
N VAL A 158 13.08 7.60 -4.13
CA VAL A 158 13.48 6.82 -2.95
C VAL A 158 13.13 5.36 -3.17
N ALA A 159 14.10 4.47 -2.97
CA ALA A 159 13.86 3.02 -2.94
C ALA A 159 14.22 2.46 -1.57
N THR A 160 13.48 1.46 -1.11
CA THR A 160 13.74 0.77 0.16
C THR A 160 13.83 -0.73 -0.06
N GLY A 161 14.56 -1.40 0.82
CA GLY A 161 14.79 -2.82 0.70
C GLY A 161 15.64 -3.34 1.85
N SER A 162 16.04 -4.60 1.78
CA SER A 162 16.94 -5.19 2.76
C SER A 162 18.27 -5.56 2.11
N SER A 163 19.37 -5.42 2.85
CA SER A 163 20.71 -5.85 2.43
C SER A 163 21.50 -6.38 3.62
N THR A 164 22.32 -7.41 3.43
CA THR A 164 23.31 -7.83 4.42
C THR A 164 24.30 -6.68 4.70
N SER A 165 24.69 -6.49 5.96
CA SER A 165 25.52 -5.34 6.37
C SER A 165 26.44 -5.67 7.55
N ASP A 166 27.35 -4.77 7.92
CA ASP A 166 28.16 -4.88 9.15
C ASP A 166 27.30 -5.07 10.41
N LEU A 167 26.09 -4.49 10.44
CA LEU A 167 25.16 -4.60 11.58
C LEU A 167 24.36 -5.91 11.56
N SER A 168 24.12 -6.45 10.37
CA SER A 168 23.39 -7.70 10.16
C SER A 168 24.03 -8.53 9.05
N PRO A 169 25.16 -9.21 9.35
CA PRO A 169 25.96 -9.82 8.30
C PRO A 169 25.28 -10.98 7.59
N THR A 170 24.36 -11.67 8.30
CA THR A 170 23.66 -12.88 7.84
C THR A 170 22.18 -12.65 7.51
N TRP A 171 21.46 -11.78 8.24
CA TRP A 171 20.00 -11.69 8.17
C TRP A 171 19.48 -10.55 7.30
N GLY A 172 20.20 -9.44 7.26
CA GLY A 172 19.84 -8.26 6.49
C GLY A 172 19.31 -7.11 7.35
N GLU A 173 19.67 -5.91 6.92
CA GLU A 173 19.29 -4.62 7.44
C GLU A 173 18.47 -3.88 6.39
N ALA A 174 17.38 -3.24 6.83
CA ALA A 174 16.60 -2.34 6.00
C ALA A 174 17.50 -1.19 5.52
N PHE A 175 17.37 -0.81 4.25
CA PHE A 175 18.04 0.34 3.67
C PHE A 175 17.04 1.32 3.07
N ARG A 176 17.49 2.57 2.94
CA ARG A 176 16.90 3.61 2.10
C ARG A 176 17.95 4.05 1.08
N TRP A 177 17.55 4.06 -0.18
CA TRP A 177 18.38 4.46 -1.32
C TRP A 177 17.85 5.76 -1.93
N THR A 178 18.78 6.65 -2.29
CA THR A 178 18.52 7.77 -3.20
C THR A 178 19.71 7.90 -4.16
N GLU A 179 19.52 8.59 -5.29
CA GLU A 179 20.63 8.89 -6.21
C GLU A 179 21.77 9.69 -5.54
N VAL A 180 21.44 10.51 -4.53
CA VAL A 180 22.41 11.37 -3.85
C VAL A 180 23.24 10.61 -2.82
N THR A 181 22.59 9.76 -2.04
CA THR A 181 23.22 9.09 -0.88
C THR A 181 23.69 7.67 -1.16
N GLY A 182 23.19 7.05 -2.24
CA GLY A 182 23.28 5.60 -2.40
C GLY A 182 22.52 4.86 -1.29
N LEU A 183 22.92 3.62 -1.02
CA LEU A 183 22.33 2.78 0.03
C LEU A 183 22.75 3.27 1.42
N VAL A 184 21.76 3.59 2.26
CA VAL A 184 21.94 3.94 3.66
C VAL A 184 21.12 2.97 4.53
N GLY A 185 21.77 2.29 5.46
CA GLY A 185 21.11 1.40 6.42
C GLY A 185 20.22 2.16 7.41
N LEU A 186 19.07 1.58 7.77
CA LEU A 186 18.10 2.12 8.72
C LEU A 186 18.31 1.59 10.15
N GLY A 187 19.26 0.68 10.35
CA GLY A 187 19.54 0.02 11.61
C GLY A 187 18.61 -1.16 11.91
N VAL A 188 18.70 -1.62 13.16
CA VAL A 188 17.96 -2.77 13.69
C VAL A 188 17.28 -2.40 14.99
N LEU A 189 16.14 -3.03 15.30
CA LEU A 189 15.52 -2.86 16.62
C LEU A 189 16.40 -3.56 17.67
N PRO A 190 16.62 -2.94 18.84
CA PRO A 190 17.43 -3.54 19.90
C PRO A 190 16.70 -4.72 20.56
N GLY A 191 17.46 -5.60 21.23
CA GLY A 191 16.93 -6.64 22.10
C GLY A 191 16.79 -8.04 21.48
N SER A 192 16.93 -8.17 20.16
CA SER A 192 16.94 -9.48 19.48
C SER A 192 18.36 -10.00 19.26
N GLU A 193 18.55 -11.31 19.40
CA GLU A 193 19.77 -12.01 18.94
C GLU A 193 19.84 -12.14 17.41
N ILE A 194 18.71 -11.91 16.73
CA ILE A 194 18.57 -11.86 15.28
C ILE A 194 18.40 -10.38 14.89
N PRO A 195 19.49 -9.66 14.57
CA PRO A 195 19.42 -8.23 14.24
C PRO A 195 18.90 -8.04 12.81
N THR A 196 17.62 -8.30 12.56
CA THR A 196 17.03 -8.17 11.22
C THR A 196 15.96 -7.10 11.16
N THR A 197 15.97 -6.36 10.05
CA THR A 197 14.92 -5.41 9.68
C THR A 197 14.60 -5.61 8.21
N VAL A 198 13.34 -5.92 7.93
CA VAL A 198 12.86 -6.20 6.58
C VAL A 198 11.77 -5.18 6.25
N PRO A 199 12.06 -4.18 5.37
CA PRO A 199 11.04 -3.25 4.93
C PRO A 199 10.18 -3.93 3.86
N GLU A 200 8.88 -3.75 3.95
CA GLU A 200 7.90 -4.28 3.00
C GLU A 200 7.39 -3.17 2.08
N ARG A 201 7.24 -1.94 2.57
CA ARG A 201 6.75 -0.82 1.76
C ARG A 201 7.22 0.55 2.24
N ILE A 202 7.16 1.53 1.34
CA ILE A 202 7.38 2.95 1.60
C ILE A 202 6.14 3.77 1.19
N SER A 203 5.86 4.85 1.90
CA SER A 203 4.82 5.81 1.56
C SER A 203 5.13 6.54 0.24
N ALA A 204 4.09 7.08 -0.41
CA ALA A 204 4.23 7.72 -1.72
C ALA A 204 5.09 9.00 -1.64
N ASP A 205 5.04 9.71 -0.52
CA ASP A 205 5.88 10.87 -0.23
C ASP A 205 7.36 10.51 0.10
N GLY A 206 7.68 9.21 0.23
CA GLY A 206 9.02 8.72 0.50
C GLY A 206 9.53 8.93 1.93
N THR A 207 8.64 9.27 2.88
CA THR A 207 9.03 9.65 4.25
C THR A 207 8.82 8.56 5.30
N VAL A 208 7.95 7.58 5.04
CA VAL A 208 7.60 6.51 5.98
C VAL A 208 7.88 5.14 5.39
N VAL A 209 8.71 4.36 6.07
CA VAL A 209 9.02 2.96 5.70
C VAL A 209 8.38 2.04 6.73
N VAL A 210 7.76 0.96 6.27
CA VAL A 210 7.12 -0.03 7.14
C VAL A 210 7.60 -1.43 6.81
N GLY A 211 7.53 -2.31 7.80
CA GLY A 211 7.94 -3.70 7.63
C GLY A 211 7.87 -4.45 8.95
N TRP A 212 8.82 -5.34 9.15
CA TRP A 212 8.95 -6.10 10.38
C TRP A 212 10.41 -6.29 10.79
N ALA A 213 10.60 -6.52 12.09
CA ALA A 213 11.89 -6.77 12.71
C ALA A 213 11.72 -7.82 13.82
N PHE A 214 12.82 -8.41 14.30
CA PHE A 214 12.78 -9.20 15.53
C PHE A 214 13.19 -8.33 16.72
N THR A 215 12.45 -8.47 17.82
CA THR A 215 12.76 -7.92 19.15
C THR A 215 12.85 -9.05 20.18
N GLU A 216 13.13 -8.72 21.44
CA GLU A 216 13.16 -9.71 22.54
C GLU A 216 11.82 -10.44 22.73
N ASN A 217 10.72 -9.83 22.30
CA ASN A 217 9.37 -10.35 22.47
C ASN A 217 8.90 -11.23 21.30
N GLY A 218 9.56 -11.14 20.15
CA GLY A 218 9.15 -11.83 18.93
C GLY A 218 9.28 -10.94 17.70
N ARG A 219 8.57 -11.28 16.62
CA ARG A 219 8.52 -10.45 15.42
C ARG A 219 7.55 -9.30 15.64
N GLU A 220 7.97 -8.11 15.23
CA GLU A 220 7.24 -6.87 15.45
C GLU A 220 7.17 -6.04 14.18
N ALA A 221 5.98 -5.56 13.85
CA ALA A 221 5.78 -4.56 12.82
C ALA A 221 6.52 -3.27 13.22
N PHE A 222 7.22 -2.65 12.28
CA PHE A 222 7.88 -1.37 12.52
C PHE A 222 7.35 -0.27 11.59
N ARG A 223 7.55 0.96 12.04
CA ARG A 223 7.50 2.18 11.24
C ARG A 223 8.83 2.93 11.39
N TRP A 224 9.39 3.38 10.30
CA TRP A 224 10.56 4.26 10.28
C TRP A 224 10.20 5.61 9.65
N SER A 225 10.74 6.68 10.22
CA SER A 225 10.80 8.01 9.63
C SER A 225 12.16 8.64 9.95
N GLU A 226 12.59 9.65 9.19
CA GLU A 226 13.83 10.38 9.52
C GLU A 226 13.79 11.03 10.91
N ALA A 227 12.60 11.47 11.36
CA ALA A 227 12.42 12.15 12.63
C ALA A 227 12.41 11.20 13.83
N ASP A 228 11.80 10.02 13.67
CA ASP A 228 11.55 9.08 14.77
C ASP A 228 12.59 7.94 14.81
N GLY A 229 13.31 7.72 13.70
CA GLY A 229 14.10 6.51 13.51
C GLY A 229 13.21 5.27 13.41
N LEU A 230 13.77 4.10 13.73
CA LEU A 230 13.08 2.82 13.67
C LEU A 230 12.26 2.59 14.95
N VAL A 231 10.94 2.49 14.82
CA VAL A 231 10.01 2.35 15.94
C VAL A 231 9.13 1.10 15.75
N GLY A 232 9.11 0.23 16.76
CA GLY A 232 8.18 -0.91 16.83
C GLY A 232 6.74 -0.44 17.09
N LEU A 233 5.78 -1.08 16.43
CA LEU A 233 4.35 -0.77 16.56
C LEU A 233 3.67 -1.60 17.65
N GLY A 234 4.32 -2.63 18.17
CA GLY A 234 3.74 -3.62 19.06
C GLY A 234 2.85 -4.62 18.32
N ASP A 235 1.88 -5.18 19.04
CA ASP A 235 0.99 -6.22 18.53
C ASP A 235 -0.46 -6.04 19.03
N LEU A 236 -1.39 -6.80 18.44
CA LEU A 236 -2.78 -6.84 18.87
C LEU A 236 -2.90 -7.42 20.29
N PRO A 237 -3.80 -6.84 21.12
CA PRO A 237 -4.09 -7.42 22.44
C PRO A 237 -4.59 -8.86 22.32
N ALA A 238 -4.20 -9.71 23.27
CA ALA A 238 -4.59 -11.13 23.39
C ALA A 238 -3.99 -12.12 22.36
N GLY A 239 -3.11 -11.67 21.46
CA GLY A 239 -2.27 -12.50 20.60
C GLY A 239 -0.94 -12.95 21.22
N ASN A 240 -0.24 -13.86 20.54
CA ASN A 240 1.21 -13.99 20.71
C ASN A 240 1.88 -12.82 20.00
N PHE A 241 2.93 -12.26 20.58
CA PHE A 241 3.71 -11.13 20.05
C PHE A 241 4.32 -11.47 18.68
N ASP A 242 3.55 -11.22 17.62
CA ASP A 242 3.87 -11.56 16.26
C ASP A 242 3.08 -10.69 15.27
N SER A 243 3.64 -9.53 14.94
CA SER A 243 3.07 -8.60 13.97
C SER A 243 4.04 -8.29 12.84
N TRP A 244 3.53 -8.02 11.64
CA TRP A 244 4.32 -7.48 10.53
C TRP A 244 3.49 -6.43 9.78
N ALA A 245 4.10 -5.33 9.34
CA ALA A 245 3.45 -4.38 8.43
C ALA A 245 3.77 -4.74 6.98
N ARG A 246 2.78 -4.65 6.09
CA ARG A 246 2.91 -4.98 4.65
C ARG A 246 2.49 -3.84 3.73
N GLY A 247 1.64 -2.93 4.21
CA GLY A 247 1.15 -1.79 3.43
C GLY A 247 1.12 -0.49 4.24
N VAL A 248 1.24 0.64 3.56
CA VAL A 248 1.17 1.98 4.13
C VAL A 248 0.51 2.97 3.16
N SER A 249 -0.38 3.84 3.65
CA SER A 249 -1.03 4.90 2.86
C SER A 249 -0.03 5.91 2.28
N ALA A 250 -0.49 6.78 1.36
CA ALA A 250 0.37 7.70 0.62
C ALA A 250 1.19 8.66 1.50
N GLU A 251 0.61 9.10 2.61
CA GLU A 251 1.22 10.02 3.60
C GLU A 251 1.76 9.29 4.85
N GLY A 252 1.79 7.96 4.85
CA GLY A 252 2.34 7.22 5.98
C GLY A 252 1.47 7.18 7.25
N SER A 253 0.20 7.61 7.19
CA SER A 253 -0.68 7.77 8.34
C SER A 253 -1.45 6.51 8.73
N VAL A 254 -1.73 5.64 7.75
CA VAL A 254 -2.35 4.33 7.92
C VAL A 254 -1.38 3.24 7.50
N ILE A 255 -1.20 2.23 8.35
CA ILE A 255 -0.35 1.05 8.12
C ILE A 255 -1.22 -0.19 8.24
N VAL A 256 -1.06 -1.16 7.34
CA VAL A 256 -1.79 -2.43 7.39
C VAL A 256 -0.83 -3.61 7.35
N GLY A 257 -1.26 -4.74 7.89
CA GLY A 257 -0.44 -5.94 7.93
C GLY A 257 -1.19 -7.12 8.51
N SER A 258 -0.45 -8.09 9.06
CA SER A 258 -1.05 -9.20 9.80
C SER A 258 -0.43 -9.36 11.19
N ALA A 259 -1.25 -9.89 12.08
CA ALA A 259 -0.97 -10.15 13.48
C ALA A 259 -1.75 -11.42 13.92
N LEU A 260 -1.67 -11.78 15.21
CA LEU A 260 -2.40 -12.90 15.80
C LEU A 260 -3.43 -12.41 16.81
N ASN A 261 -4.69 -12.90 16.74
CA ASN A 261 -5.71 -12.63 17.76
C ASN A 261 -6.96 -13.55 17.67
N PRO A 262 -7.11 -14.65 18.43
CA PRO A 262 -6.08 -15.62 18.84
C PRO A 262 -5.54 -16.47 17.66
N GLY A 263 -6.01 -16.25 16.43
CA GLY A 263 -5.47 -16.81 15.19
C GLY A 263 -5.10 -15.71 14.19
N PRO A 264 -4.58 -16.05 12.99
CA PRO A 264 -4.12 -15.06 12.01
C PRO A 264 -5.20 -14.04 11.66
N THR A 265 -4.82 -12.77 11.64
CA THR A 265 -5.70 -11.67 11.25
C THR A 265 -4.95 -10.52 10.65
N SER A 266 -5.66 -9.72 9.87
CA SER A 266 -5.19 -8.44 9.42
C SER A 266 -5.42 -7.36 10.46
N PHE A 267 -4.51 -6.38 10.52
CA PHE A 267 -4.68 -5.19 11.33
C PHE A 267 -4.59 -3.93 10.49
N LEU A 268 -5.14 -2.85 11.04
CA LEU A 268 -4.86 -1.47 10.65
C LEU A 268 -4.24 -0.75 11.84
N TRP A 269 -3.21 0.03 11.58
CA TRP A 269 -2.60 0.93 12.55
C TRP A 269 -2.73 2.37 12.09
N ALA A 270 -3.11 3.23 13.04
CA ALA A 270 -3.02 4.67 12.92
C ALA A 270 -2.55 5.24 14.27
N ALA A 271 -1.81 6.35 14.25
CA ALA A 271 -1.21 6.92 15.47
C ALA A 271 -2.22 7.20 16.59
N ALA A 272 -3.47 7.56 16.23
CA ALA A 272 -4.53 7.86 17.19
C ALA A 272 -5.17 6.61 17.83
N THR A 273 -5.10 5.45 17.17
CA THR A 273 -5.83 4.25 17.57
C THR A 273 -4.93 3.08 17.94
N GLY A 274 -3.64 3.10 17.56
CA GLY A 274 -2.77 1.93 17.63
C GLY A 274 -3.22 0.84 16.64
N LEU A 275 -2.81 -0.42 16.89
CA LEU A 275 -3.25 -1.57 16.10
C LEU A 275 -4.72 -1.91 16.40
N VAL A 276 -5.49 -2.06 15.34
CA VAL A 276 -6.91 -2.43 15.33
C VAL A 276 -7.08 -3.68 14.47
N ASP A 277 -7.72 -4.70 15.03
CA ASP A 277 -8.07 -5.94 14.31
C ASP A 277 -9.15 -5.62 13.25
N LEU A 278 -8.88 -5.94 11.98
CA LEU A 278 -9.82 -5.73 10.87
C LEU A 278 -10.85 -6.87 10.71
N GLY A 279 -10.69 -7.95 11.47
CA GLY A 279 -11.57 -9.10 11.47
C GLY A 279 -11.30 -10.07 10.32
N ARG A 280 -12.26 -10.98 10.12
CA ARG A 280 -12.25 -12.02 9.09
C ARG A 280 -13.55 -11.93 8.30
N PRO A 281 -13.57 -12.36 7.03
CA PRO A 281 -14.82 -12.40 6.27
C PRO A 281 -15.82 -13.35 6.92
N PRO A 282 -17.13 -13.20 6.65
CA PRO A 282 -18.15 -14.13 7.12
C PRO A 282 -17.81 -15.59 6.77
N GLY A 283 -17.81 -16.48 7.77
CA GLY A 283 -17.41 -17.89 7.58
C GLY A 283 -15.91 -18.12 7.43
N GLY A 284 -15.08 -17.08 7.54
CA GLY A 284 -13.63 -17.15 7.48
C GLY A 284 -12.96 -17.39 8.82
N ASN A 285 -11.73 -17.91 8.79
CA ASN A 285 -10.93 -18.23 9.97
C ASN A 285 -9.58 -17.50 10.03
N SER A 286 -9.17 -16.84 8.95
CA SER A 286 -7.94 -16.05 8.87
C SER A 286 -8.11 -14.84 7.94
N SER A 287 -7.28 -13.82 8.13
CA SER A 287 -7.12 -12.71 7.19
C SER A 287 -5.69 -12.18 7.20
N SER A 288 -5.24 -11.60 6.10
CA SER A 288 -3.97 -10.89 5.95
C SER A 288 -4.15 -9.70 5.03
N ALA A 289 -3.61 -8.54 5.43
CA ALA A 289 -3.63 -7.34 4.61
C ALA A 289 -2.28 -7.16 3.90
N TRP A 290 -2.33 -6.90 2.59
CA TRP A 290 -1.15 -6.76 1.72
C TRP A 290 -1.06 -5.37 1.12
N GLY A 291 -2.19 -4.81 0.68
CA GLY A 291 -2.27 -3.49 0.05
C GLY A 291 -3.24 -2.58 0.78
N VAL A 292 -3.01 -1.27 0.69
CA VAL A 292 -3.93 -0.23 1.17
C VAL A 292 -3.89 0.96 0.22
N SER A 293 -5.06 1.55 -0.04
CA SER A 293 -5.25 2.75 -0.87
C SER A 293 -4.53 3.98 -0.32
N ALA A 294 -4.41 5.04 -1.13
CA ALA A 294 -3.66 6.24 -0.75
C ALA A 294 -4.26 6.95 0.47
N ASP A 295 -5.57 6.90 0.62
CA ASP A 295 -6.33 7.48 1.73
C ASP A 295 -6.48 6.55 2.94
N GLY A 296 -6.03 5.30 2.85
CA GLY A 296 -6.15 4.33 3.93
C GLY A 296 -7.51 3.64 4.06
N LEU A 297 -8.47 3.91 3.16
CA LEU A 297 -9.87 3.48 3.32
C LEU A 297 -10.18 2.11 2.72
N VAL A 298 -9.40 1.66 1.74
CA VAL A 298 -9.56 0.34 1.11
C VAL A 298 -8.33 -0.50 1.38
N VAL A 299 -8.53 -1.68 1.95
CA VAL A 299 -7.48 -2.65 2.26
C VAL A 299 -7.75 -3.93 1.48
N VAL A 300 -6.70 -4.47 0.84
CA VAL A 300 -6.80 -5.73 0.09
C VAL A 300 -5.83 -6.77 0.63
N GLY A 301 -6.18 -8.03 0.43
CA GLY A 301 -5.32 -9.11 0.83
C GLY A 301 -5.87 -10.51 0.54
N ASP A 302 -5.70 -11.41 1.50
CA ASP A 302 -6.26 -12.76 1.43
C ASP A 302 -6.88 -13.19 2.76
N ALA A 303 -7.77 -14.18 2.69
CA ALA A 303 -8.45 -14.76 3.84
C ALA A 303 -8.68 -16.25 3.65
N GLY A 304 -8.77 -16.99 4.76
CA GLY A 304 -9.18 -18.38 4.77
C GLY A 304 -10.70 -18.47 4.94
N VAL A 305 -11.42 -19.03 3.95
CA VAL A 305 -12.88 -19.22 3.97
C VAL A 305 -13.20 -20.67 3.61
N ALA A 306 -13.93 -21.37 4.48
CA ALA A 306 -14.32 -22.76 4.28
C ALA A 306 -13.16 -23.74 3.95
N GLY A 307 -11.93 -23.42 4.37
CA GLY A 307 -10.73 -24.24 4.11
C GLY A 307 -9.93 -23.81 2.87
N GLU A 308 -10.46 -22.89 2.07
CA GLU A 308 -9.82 -22.33 0.89
C GLU A 308 -9.21 -20.96 1.17
N ARG A 309 -8.18 -20.60 0.40
CA ARG A 309 -7.59 -19.25 0.43
C ARG A 309 -8.25 -18.41 -0.67
N VAL A 310 -8.84 -17.28 -0.29
CA VAL A 310 -9.54 -16.38 -1.21
C VAL A 310 -8.99 -14.95 -1.12
N PRO A 311 -9.02 -14.15 -2.20
CA PRO A 311 -8.71 -12.74 -2.12
C PRO A 311 -9.73 -12.04 -1.22
N ALA A 312 -9.26 -11.07 -0.46
CA ALA A 312 -10.07 -10.34 0.51
C ALA A 312 -10.00 -8.83 0.27
N ILE A 313 -11.09 -8.14 0.63
CA ILE A 313 -11.19 -6.68 0.61
C ILE A 313 -11.89 -6.20 1.87
N TRP A 314 -11.40 -5.12 2.45
CA TRP A 314 -11.98 -4.46 3.62
C TRP A 314 -12.17 -2.97 3.34
N ASP A 315 -13.30 -2.46 3.81
CA ASP A 315 -13.54 -1.03 4.04
C ASP A 315 -14.35 -0.88 5.34
N GLU A 316 -14.35 0.32 5.93
CA GLU A 316 -14.98 0.58 7.23
C GLU A 316 -16.50 0.28 7.22
N SER A 317 -17.18 0.53 6.10
CA SER A 317 -18.63 0.42 6.02
C SER A 317 -19.13 -1.02 5.86
N HIS A 318 -18.32 -1.91 5.30
CA HIS A 318 -18.68 -3.29 5.03
C HIS A 318 -17.88 -4.32 5.84
N GLY A 319 -16.76 -3.93 6.44
CA GLY A 319 -15.82 -4.85 7.06
C GLY A 319 -15.10 -5.74 6.04
N MET A 320 -14.49 -6.82 6.54
CA MET A 320 -13.74 -7.76 5.71
C MET A 320 -14.69 -8.64 4.89
N ARG A 321 -14.43 -8.76 3.58
CA ARG A 321 -15.23 -9.56 2.65
C ARG A 321 -14.33 -10.40 1.75
N ASN A 322 -14.89 -11.50 1.27
CA ASN A 322 -14.33 -12.23 0.14
C ASN A 322 -14.47 -11.37 -1.13
N LEU A 323 -13.36 -11.06 -1.78
CA LEU A 323 -13.36 -10.22 -2.99
C LEU A 323 -14.05 -10.91 -4.16
N VAL A 324 -14.05 -12.26 -4.22
CA VAL A 324 -14.78 -12.99 -5.28
C VAL A 324 -16.27 -12.66 -5.24
N ASP A 325 -16.87 -12.66 -4.05
CA ASP A 325 -18.29 -12.33 -3.87
C ASP A 325 -18.58 -10.88 -4.30
N VAL A 326 -17.69 -9.95 -3.94
CA VAL A 326 -17.78 -8.54 -4.36
C VAL A 326 -17.73 -8.40 -5.89
N LEU A 327 -16.83 -9.12 -6.57
CA LEU A 327 -16.73 -9.09 -8.03
C LEU A 327 -17.96 -9.73 -8.71
N VAL A 328 -18.54 -10.77 -8.11
CA VAL A 328 -19.80 -11.38 -8.58
C VAL A 328 -20.96 -10.38 -8.46
N ASP A 329 -21.06 -9.67 -7.34
CA ASP A 329 -22.09 -8.64 -7.12
C ASP A 329 -21.96 -7.46 -8.10
N LEU A 330 -20.75 -7.20 -8.58
CA LEU A 330 -20.47 -6.24 -9.66
C LEU A 330 -20.80 -6.78 -11.07
N GLY A 331 -21.29 -8.02 -11.18
CA GLY A 331 -21.68 -8.63 -12.45
C GLY A 331 -20.56 -9.33 -13.21
N LEU A 332 -19.39 -9.56 -12.59
CA LEU A 332 -18.20 -10.11 -13.25
C LEU A 332 -18.10 -11.65 -13.20
N ALA A 333 -19.18 -12.33 -12.80
CA ALA A 333 -19.20 -13.80 -12.68
C ALA A 333 -18.82 -14.51 -14.00
N SER A 334 -19.22 -13.98 -15.16
CA SER A 334 -18.84 -14.53 -16.47
C SER A 334 -17.38 -14.26 -16.82
N ASP A 335 -16.83 -13.11 -16.42
CA ASP A 335 -15.45 -12.73 -16.73
C ASP A 335 -14.45 -13.54 -15.90
N MET A 336 -14.87 -13.96 -14.70
CA MET A 336 -14.11 -14.84 -13.81
C MET A 336 -14.40 -16.33 -14.06
N ALA A 337 -15.14 -16.70 -15.10
CA ALA A 337 -15.51 -18.09 -15.33
C ALA A 337 -14.26 -18.98 -15.50
N GLY A 338 -14.14 -19.99 -14.63
CA GLY A 338 -12.99 -20.92 -14.59
C GLY A 338 -11.76 -20.39 -13.86
N TRP A 339 -11.82 -19.20 -13.27
CA TRP A 339 -10.77 -18.71 -12.37
C TRP A 339 -10.98 -19.23 -10.94
N ASP A 340 -9.86 -19.55 -10.30
CA ASP A 340 -9.74 -19.75 -8.87
C ASP A 340 -8.79 -18.67 -8.32
N LEU A 341 -9.36 -17.60 -7.77
CA LEU A 341 -8.59 -16.45 -7.29
C LEU A 341 -8.08 -16.74 -5.88
N GLU A 342 -6.79 -16.51 -5.64
CA GLU A 342 -6.18 -16.82 -4.35
C GLU A 342 -5.88 -15.58 -3.50
N LEU A 343 -5.41 -14.50 -4.13
CA LEU A 343 -4.85 -13.37 -3.40
C LEU A 343 -5.00 -12.05 -4.15
N ALA A 344 -5.42 -11.01 -3.43
CA ALA A 344 -5.32 -9.62 -3.86
C ALA A 344 -4.08 -8.97 -3.22
N LYS A 345 -3.11 -8.56 -4.03
CA LYS A 345 -1.79 -8.16 -3.57
C LYS A 345 -1.65 -6.66 -3.37
N ALA A 346 -2.15 -5.88 -4.32
CA ALA A 346 -2.02 -4.43 -4.33
C ALA A 346 -3.32 -3.78 -4.84
N VAL A 347 -3.49 -2.51 -4.46
CA VAL A 347 -4.65 -1.69 -4.82
C VAL A 347 -4.18 -0.30 -5.22
N SER A 348 -4.80 0.29 -6.25
CA SER A 348 -4.51 1.65 -6.73
C SER A 348 -4.80 2.72 -5.67
N ALA A 349 -4.31 3.93 -5.91
CA ALA A 349 -4.42 5.03 -4.96
C ALA A 349 -5.88 5.38 -4.62
N ASP A 350 -6.79 5.27 -5.60
CA ASP A 350 -8.22 5.51 -5.45
C ASP A 350 -9.01 4.33 -4.86
N GLY A 351 -8.36 3.19 -4.59
CA GLY A 351 -9.01 2.01 -4.03
C GLY A 351 -9.83 1.19 -5.04
N LEU A 352 -9.84 1.55 -6.33
CA LEU A 352 -10.76 0.96 -7.31
C LEU A 352 -10.15 -0.12 -8.19
N THR A 353 -8.82 -0.17 -8.32
CA THR A 353 -8.14 -1.16 -9.14
C THR A 353 -7.31 -2.08 -8.26
N VAL A 354 -7.62 -3.37 -8.29
CA VAL A 354 -6.97 -4.40 -7.48
C VAL A 354 -6.23 -5.35 -8.41
N VAL A 355 -5.03 -5.76 -8.02
CA VAL A 355 -4.24 -6.78 -8.72
C VAL A 355 -3.87 -7.92 -7.79
N GLY A 356 -3.63 -9.07 -8.38
CA GLY A 356 -3.25 -10.27 -7.65
C GLY A 356 -2.92 -11.43 -8.58
N TRP A 357 -3.06 -12.64 -8.07
CA TRP A 357 -2.91 -13.86 -8.86
C TRP A 357 -3.90 -14.94 -8.43
N GLY A 358 -4.05 -15.94 -9.27
CA GLY A 358 -4.87 -17.13 -9.06
C GLY A 358 -4.59 -18.15 -10.14
N TYR A 359 -5.42 -19.18 -10.23
CA TYR A 359 -5.38 -20.17 -11.32
C TYR A 359 -6.46 -19.84 -12.36
N ASN A 360 -6.06 -19.77 -13.63
CA ASN A 360 -6.99 -19.53 -14.73
C ASN A 360 -7.73 -20.82 -15.15
N ALA A 361 -8.63 -20.71 -16.14
CA ALA A 361 -9.43 -21.84 -16.64
C ALA A 361 -8.61 -23.01 -17.24
N SER A 362 -7.33 -22.81 -17.56
CA SER A 362 -6.43 -23.89 -18.00
C SER A 362 -5.59 -24.48 -16.87
N GLY A 363 -5.77 -24.02 -15.63
CA GLY A 363 -5.04 -24.45 -14.44
C GLY A 363 -3.67 -23.80 -14.27
N GLY A 364 -3.32 -22.81 -15.08
CA GLY A 364 -2.07 -22.06 -14.96
C GLY A 364 -2.17 -20.94 -13.92
N GLN A 365 -1.11 -20.73 -13.13
CA GLN A 365 -1.08 -19.58 -12.22
C GLN A 365 -0.84 -18.31 -13.03
N GLU A 366 -1.74 -17.34 -12.91
CA GLU A 366 -1.75 -16.14 -13.73
C GLU A 366 -2.11 -14.91 -12.89
N ALA A 367 -1.40 -13.82 -13.16
CA ALA A 367 -1.69 -12.51 -12.62
C ALA A 367 -3.01 -11.97 -13.19
N TRP A 368 -3.78 -11.26 -12.38
CA TRP A 368 -5.04 -10.63 -12.79
C TRP A 368 -5.12 -9.18 -12.33
N ILE A 369 -5.99 -8.43 -13.00
CA ILE A 369 -6.40 -7.07 -12.63
C ILE A 369 -7.93 -6.99 -12.64
N ALA A 370 -8.48 -6.38 -11.59
CA ALA A 370 -9.89 -6.10 -11.44
C ALA A 370 -10.09 -4.59 -11.20
N ASN A 371 -11.01 -3.98 -11.93
CA ASN A 371 -11.51 -2.64 -11.61
C ASN A 371 -12.90 -2.81 -10.99
N LEU A 372 -13.10 -2.26 -9.79
CA LEU A 372 -14.34 -2.40 -9.02
C LEU A 372 -15.47 -1.48 -9.55
N GLY A 373 -15.17 -0.66 -10.56
CA GLY A 373 -16.05 0.38 -11.05
C GLY A 373 -16.20 1.52 -10.03
N GLN A 374 -16.82 2.61 -10.44
CA GLN A 374 -17.34 3.57 -9.48
C GLN A 374 -18.81 3.24 -9.19
N PRO A 375 -19.28 3.29 -7.93
CA PRO A 375 -20.71 3.36 -7.71
C PRO A 375 -21.24 4.53 -8.53
N SER A 376 -22.35 4.29 -9.25
CA SER A 376 -23.12 5.38 -9.80
C SER A 376 -23.38 6.35 -8.66
N LEU A 377 -22.82 7.56 -8.76
CA LEU A 377 -23.17 8.63 -7.84
C LEU A 377 -24.67 8.84 -8.02
N VAL A 378 -25.48 8.23 -7.16
CA VAL A 378 -26.82 8.75 -6.90
C VAL A 378 -26.55 10.16 -6.41
N GLU A 379 -27.01 11.15 -7.17
CA GLU A 379 -26.94 12.56 -6.81
C GLU A 379 -27.41 12.71 -5.37
N ILE A 380 -26.49 12.80 -4.42
CA ILE A 380 -26.79 13.44 -3.15
C ILE A 380 -26.74 14.92 -3.51
N PRO A 381 -27.86 15.67 -3.52
CA PRO A 381 -27.79 17.11 -3.70
C PRO A 381 -26.78 17.62 -2.67
N THR A 382 -25.72 18.26 -3.17
CA THR A 382 -24.58 18.71 -2.37
C THR A 382 -25.06 19.37 -1.09
N VAL A 383 -24.96 18.66 0.03
CA VAL A 383 -25.00 19.33 1.32
C VAL A 383 -23.65 20.00 1.42
N SER A 384 -23.60 21.28 1.04
CA SER A 384 -22.37 22.07 1.05
C SER A 384 -21.61 21.85 2.36
N ARG A 385 -20.27 21.82 2.29
CA ARG A 385 -19.37 21.73 3.46
C ARG A 385 -19.63 22.77 4.56
N ALA A 386 -20.54 23.73 4.35
CA ALA A 386 -21.08 24.62 5.37
C ALA A 386 -22.03 23.91 6.39
N ALA A 387 -22.71 22.82 6.03
CA ALA A 387 -23.63 22.15 6.95
C ALA A 387 -22.93 21.29 8.02
N LEU A 388 -21.72 20.78 7.74
CA LEU A 388 -20.92 20.06 8.74
C LEU A 388 -20.38 21.00 9.84
N ILE A 389 -20.27 22.30 9.54
CA ILE A 389 -19.86 23.33 10.51
C ILE A 389 -21.05 23.76 11.40
N VAL A 390 -22.30 23.60 10.95
CA VAL A 390 -23.48 23.93 11.76
C VAL A 390 -23.78 22.87 12.83
N PHE A 391 -23.45 21.59 12.59
CA PHE A 391 -23.57 20.55 13.63
C PHE A 391 -22.48 20.64 14.73
N GLY A 392 -21.28 21.12 14.40
CA GLY A 392 -20.23 21.39 15.39
C GLY A 392 -20.48 22.65 16.24
N ALA A 393 -21.14 23.67 15.68
CA ALA A 393 -21.43 24.91 16.39
C ALA A 393 -22.64 24.81 17.35
N LEU A 394 -23.59 23.89 17.11
CA LEU A 394 -24.75 23.69 17.99
C LEU A 394 -24.39 22.98 19.31
N LEU A 395 -23.35 22.15 19.33
CA LEU A 395 -22.84 21.50 20.55
C LEU A 395 -22.07 22.47 21.47
N ALA A 396 -21.43 23.51 20.89
CA ALA A 396 -20.74 24.54 21.67
C ALA A 396 -21.71 25.55 22.33
N THR A 397 -22.89 25.79 21.77
CA THR A 397 -23.89 26.70 22.37
C THR A 397 -24.72 26.05 23.48
N VAL A 398 -24.93 24.72 23.45
CA VAL A 398 -25.62 23.99 24.53
C VAL A 398 -24.71 23.83 25.76
N ALA A 399 -23.39 23.73 25.58
CA ALA A 399 -22.41 23.69 26.67
C ALA A 399 -22.22 25.05 27.37
N LEU A 400 -22.38 26.18 26.67
CA LEU A 400 -22.25 27.52 27.26
C LEU A 400 -23.51 27.96 28.05
N VAL A 401 -24.70 27.44 27.72
CA VAL A 401 -25.95 27.78 28.44
C VAL A 401 -26.12 26.97 29.72
N THR A 402 -25.54 25.76 29.80
CA THR A 402 -25.57 24.94 31.02
C THR A 402 -24.54 25.35 32.07
N LEU A 403 -23.49 26.10 31.71
CA LEU A 403 -22.50 26.65 32.67
C LEU A 403 -22.88 28.01 33.30
N ARG A 404 -23.99 28.64 32.88
CA ARG A 404 -24.51 29.89 33.49
C ARG A 404 -25.77 29.70 34.36
N LEU A 405 -26.16 28.45 34.63
CA LEU A 405 -27.30 28.09 35.49
C LEU A 405 -26.92 27.17 36.66
N ARG A 406 -25.68 27.27 37.16
CA ARG A 406 -25.32 26.81 38.51
C ARG A 406 -24.77 27.94 39.34
#